data_AF-A0A395ILU0-F1
#
_entry.id   AF-A0A395ILU0-F1
#
_cell.length_a   1.000
_cell.length_b   1.000
_cell.length_c   1.000
_cell.angle_alpha   90.00
_cell.angle_beta   90.00
_cell.angle_gamma   90.00
#
_symmetry.space_group_name_H-M   'P 1'
#
loop_
_entity.id
_entity.type
_entity.pdbx_description
1 polymer ?
#
loop_
_entity_poly.entity_id
_entity_poly.type
_entity_poly.pdbx_seq_one_letter_code
_entity_poly.pdbx_strand_id
1 'polypeptide(L)'
;MASKTTVDTVQTKWGTLVTFNGHNWIDFYEAIRTAMIAASALSLCTGRSVRPASGRADIVEWDRKAGIAFSIINSCIIPMYRSQLMHTIDAEDIAGTWAKLLTFNNNANLQHAQNLRQHITLYA
;
A
#
# COMPACT_ATOMS: atom_id res chain seq x y z
N MET A 1 5.93 -18.04 3.03
CA MET A 1 7.33 -18.08 2.54
C MET A 1 8.16 -17.23 3.47
N ALA A 2 9.42 -17.57 3.78
CA ALA A 2 10.19 -16.76 4.73
C ALA A 2 10.60 -15.43 4.06
N SER A 3 10.01 -14.32 4.52
CA SER A 3 10.50 -12.97 4.23
C SER A 3 11.96 -12.88 4.67
N LYS A 4 12.89 -12.89 3.71
CA LYS A 4 14.31 -12.69 4.01
C LYS A 4 14.53 -11.20 4.22
N THR A 5 14.35 -10.75 5.45
CA THR A 5 14.88 -9.47 5.90
C THR A 5 16.39 -9.52 5.76
N THR A 6 16.90 -8.72 4.83
CA THR A 6 18.33 -8.46 4.69
C THR A 6 18.69 -7.24 5.53
N VAL A 7 19.92 -7.14 6.00
CA VAL A 7 20.35 -6.05 6.88
C VAL A 7 21.55 -5.39 6.21
N ASP A 8 21.40 -4.13 5.83
CA ASP A 8 22.49 -3.29 5.35
C ASP A 8 22.98 -2.44 6.53
N THR A 9 24.26 -2.54 6.87
CA THR A 9 24.89 -1.69 7.89
C THR A 9 25.85 -0.72 7.24
N VAL A 10 25.67 0.58 7.49
CA VAL A 10 26.59 1.64 7.06
C VAL A 10 27.19 2.27 8.30
N GLN A 11 28.52 2.43 8.30
CA GLN A 11 29.17 3.26 9.31
C GLN A 11 29.12 4.73 8.92
N THR A 12 28.71 5.55 9.88
CA THR A 12 28.68 7.01 9.75
C THR A 12 29.48 7.64 10.89
N LYS A 13 29.84 8.92 10.76
CA LYS A 13 30.45 9.69 11.86
C LYS A 13 29.60 9.78 13.15
N TRP A 14 28.32 9.42 13.08
CA TRP A 14 27.37 9.44 14.21
C TRP A 14 27.10 8.03 14.78
N GLY A 15 27.75 7.01 14.23
CA GLY A 15 27.61 5.62 14.63
C GLY A 15 27.09 4.71 13.51
N THR A 16 26.79 3.47 13.88
CA THR A 16 26.32 2.43 12.95
C THR A 16 24.86 2.67 12.60
N LEU A 17 24.59 2.93 11.33
CA LEU A 17 23.24 2.96 10.80
C LEU A 17 22.88 1.58 10.25
N VAL A 18 21.83 0.97 10.81
CA VAL A 18 21.34 -0.36 10.43
C VAL A 18 20.03 -0.21 9.66
N THR A 19 20.02 -0.62 8.40
CA THR A 19 18.84 -0.62 7.54
C THR A 19 18.33 -2.05 7.41
N PHE A 20 17.12 -2.30 7.92
CA PHE A 20 16.44 -3.58 7.75
C PHE A 20 15.68 -3.58 6.41
N ASN A 21 16.27 -4.18 5.39
CA ASN A 21 15.69 -4.38 4.08
C ASN A 21 14.80 -5.64 4.09
N GLY A 22 13.58 -5.49 4.59
CA GLY A 22 12.54 -6.52 4.62
C GLY A 22 11.77 -6.61 3.31
N HIS A 23 11.71 -7.81 2.71
CA HIS A 23 10.82 -8.12 1.58
C HIS A 23 9.41 -8.47 2.09
N ASN A 24 8.82 -7.61 2.91
CA ASN A 24 7.49 -7.86 3.49
C ASN A 24 6.34 -7.47 2.55
N TRP A 25 6.63 -6.98 1.34
CA TRP A 25 5.60 -6.57 0.39
C TRP A 25 4.65 -7.71 0.03
N ILE A 26 5.18 -8.93 -0.19
CA ILE A 26 4.33 -10.09 -0.54
C ILE A 26 3.40 -10.41 0.62
N ASP A 27 3.92 -10.53 1.84
CA ASP A 27 3.10 -10.83 3.03
C ASP A 27 2.07 -9.71 3.30
N PHE A 28 2.48 -8.45 3.14
CA PHE A 28 1.59 -7.28 3.22
C PHE A 28 0.46 -7.36 2.18
N TYR A 29 0.82 -7.63 0.93
CA TYR A 29 -0.12 -7.73 -0.18
C TYR A 29 -1.09 -8.90 0.00
N GLU A 30 -0.60 -10.06 0.42
CA GLU A 30 -1.45 -11.22 0.71
C GLU A 30 -2.40 -10.96 1.87
N ALA A 31 -1.94 -10.30 2.93
CA ALA A 31 -2.76 -9.93 4.08
C ALA A 31 -3.88 -8.96 3.68
N ILE A 32 -3.55 -7.87 2.97
CA ILE A 32 -4.56 -6.89 2.56
C ILE A 32 -5.53 -7.49 1.54
N ARG A 33 -5.05 -8.32 0.60
CA ARG A 33 -5.90 -9.03 -0.35
C ARG A 33 -6.86 -10.00 0.35
N THR A 34 -6.40 -10.70 1.38
CA THR A 34 -7.24 -11.60 2.18
C THR A 34 -8.31 -10.83 2.94
N ALA A 35 -7.96 -9.69 3.55
CA ALA A 35 -8.93 -8.81 4.21
C ALA A 35 -10.00 -8.30 3.23
N MET A 36 -9.61 -7.92 2.01
CA MET A 36 -10.54 -7.48 0.96
C MET A 36 -11.47 -8.60 0.49
N ILE A 37 -10.99 -9.84 0.40
CA ILE A 37 -11.82 -11.01 0.07
C ILE A 37 -12.83 -11.26 1.18
N ALA A 38 -12.38 -11.28 2.44
CA ALA A 38 -13.24 -11.49 3.60
C ALA A 38 -14.34 -10.41 3.70
N ALA A 39 -14.01 -9.16 3.35
CA ALA A 39 -14.95 -8.05 3.29
C ALA A 39 -15.86 -8.06 2.05
N SER A 40 -15.70 -9.00 1.12
CA SER A 40 -16.36 -8.99 -0.20
C SER A 40 -16.18 -7.68 -0.97
N ALA A 41 -15.00 -7.06 -0.82
CA ALA A 41 -14.67 -5.75 -1.37
C ALA A 41 -13.67 -5.81 -2.54
N LEU A 42 -13.01 -6.96 -2.76
CA LEU A 42 -11.97 -7.11 -3.79
C LEU A 42 -12.47 -6.80 -5.22
N SER A 43 -13.75 -7.04 -5.52
CA SER A 43 -14.34 -6.72 -6.82
C SER A 43 -14.37 -5.22 -7.12
N LEU A 44 -14.46 -4.37 -6.09
CA LEU A 44 -14.38 -2.91 -6.23
C LEU A 44 -12.95 -2.48 -6.56
N CYS A 45 -11.96 -3.04 -5.84
CA CYS A 45 -10.54 -2.78 -6.07
C CYS A 45 -10.04 -3.20 -7.47
N THR A 46 -10.66 -4.22 -8.06
CA THR A 46 -10.29 -4.75 -9.39
C THR A 46 -11.12 -4.14 -10.53
N GLY A 47 -11.96 -3.14 -10.24
CA GLY A 47 -12.83 -2.49 -11.23
C GLY A 47 -13.94 -3.40 -11.78
N ARG A 48 -14.15 -4.58 -11.18
CA ARG A 48 -15.20 -5.53 -11.60
C ARG A 48 -16.58 -5.18 -11.04
N SER A 49 -16.64 -4.31 -10.04
CA SER A 49 -17.87 -3.86 -9.41
C SER A 49 -18.02 -2.35 -9.58
N VAL A 50 -18.97 -1.90 -10.39
CA VAL A 50 -19.29 -0.50 -10.61
C VAL A 50 -20.43 -0.09 -9.68
N ARG A 51 -20.41 1.16 -9.20
CA ARG A 51 -21.48 1.69 -8.36
C ARG A 51 -22.82 1.65 -9.13
N PRO A 52 -23.88 1.05 -8.56
CA PRO A 52 -25.19 1.02 -9.21
C PRO A 52 -25.75 2.43 -9.45
N ALA A 53 -26.37 2.66 -10.61
CA ALA A 53 -27.02 3.94 -10.93
C ALA A 53 -28.40 4.10 -10.26
N SER A 54 -29.01 2.99 -9.82
CA SER A 54 -30.33 2.95 -9.19
C SER A 54 -30.42 1.77 -8.23
N GLY A 55 -31.48 1.72 -7.42
CA GLY A 55 -31.66 0.69 -6.39
C GLY A 55 -31.03 1.12 -5.06
N ARG A 56 -31.85 1.65 -4.15
CA ARG A 56 -31.36 2.20 -2.87
C ARG A 56 -30.58 1.17 -2.05
N ALA A 57 -31.06 -0.07 -2.00
CA ALA A 57 -30.39 -1.13 -1.25
C ALA A 57 -29.02 -1.49 -1.86
N ASP A 58 -28.94 -1.58 -3.18
CA ASP A 58 -27.70 -1.91 -3.89
C ASP A 58 -26.66 -0.79 -3.78
N ILE A 59 -27.11 0.47 -3.87
CA ILE A 59 -26.26 1.64 -3.64
C ILE A 59 -25.70 1.64 -2.22
N VAL A 60 -26.55 1.45 -1.21
CA VAL A 60 -26.13 1.43 0.20
C VAL A 60 -25.14 0.29 0.47
N GLU A 61 -25.39 -0.89 -0.10
CA GLU A 61 -24.48 -2.02 0.06
C GLU A 61 -23.15 -1.81 -0.66
N TRP A 62 -23.17 -1.18 -1.84
CA TRP A 62 -21.94 -0.79 -2.55
C TRP A 62 -21.14 0.25 -1.75
N ASP A 63 -21.80 1.31 -1.27
CA ASP A 63 -21.16 2.39 -0.48
C ASP A 63 -20.58 1.84 0.83
N ARG A 64 -21.26 0.86 1.46
CA ARG A 64 -20.74 0.16 2.65
C ARG A 64 -19.45 -0.61 2.34
N LYS A 65 -19.44 -1.38 1.25
CA LYS A 65 -18.24 -2.13 0.81
C LYS A 65 -17.10 -1.19 0.42
N ALA A 66 -17.42 -0.07 -0.22
CA ALA A 66 -16.48 0.99 -0.55
C ALA A 66 -15.79 1.56 0.70
N GLY A 67 -16.58 1.95 1.72
CA GLY A 67 -16.05 2.44 2.98
C GLY A 67 -15.13 1.44 3.69
N ILE A 68 -15.49 0.14 3.69
CA ILE A 68 -14.64 -0.92 4.25
C ILE A 68 -13.33 -1.04 3.47
N ALA A 69 -13.38 -1.01 2.13
CA ALA A 69 -12.18 -1.07 1.29
C ALA A 69 -11.22 0.09 1.61
N PHE A 70 -11.72 1.32 1.65
CA PHE A 70 -10.91 2.49 2.02
C PHE A 70 -10.35 2.39 3.42
N SER A 71 -11.14 1.90 4.39
CA SER A 71 -10.66 1.72 5.76
C SER A 71 -9.53 0.68 5.83
N ILE A 72 -9.65 -0.45 5.13
CA ILE A 72 -8.59 -1.47 5.08
C ILE A 72 -7.31 -0.86 4.48
N ILE A 73 -7.42 -0.20 3.33
CA ILE A 73 -6.29 0.44 2.65
C ILE A 73 -5.63 1.48 3.57
N ASN A 74 -6.40 2.39 4.15
CA ASN A 74 -5.87 3.49 4.95
C ASN A 74 -5.23 3.04 6.26
N SER A 75 -5.74 1.96 6.87
CA SER A 75 -5.20 1.38 8.11
C SER A 75 -3.91 0.59 7.89
N CYS A 76 -3.75 -0.02 6.72
CA CYS A 76 -2.58 -0.85 6.41
C CYS A 76 -1.36 -0.03 5.94
N ILE A 77 -1.53 1.26 5.66
CA ILE A 77 -0.49 2.07 5.01
C ILE A 77 0.23 2.98 5.99
N ILE A 78 1.55 2.97 5.87
CA ILE A 78 2.45 3.82 6.65
C ILE A 78 2.16 5.29 6.32
N PRO A 79 2.08 6.20 7.31
CA PRO A 79 1.70 7.60 7.08
C PRO A 79 2.42 8.32 5.93
N MET A 80 3.68 7.99 5.67
CA MET A 80 4.48 8.57 4.57
C MET A 80 3.90 8.32 3.16
N TYR A 81 3.16 7.22 2.96
CA TYR A 81 2.55 6.88 1.68
C TYR A 81 1.08 7.30 1.61
N ARG A 82 0.47 7.66 2.75
CA ARG A 82 -0.94 8.00 2.85
C ARG A 82 -1.30 9.22 2.00
N SER A 83 -0.47 10.28 2.03
CA SER A 83 -0.70 11.50 1.24
C SER A 83 -0.77 11.24 -0.28
N GLN A 84 -0.01 10.24 -0.76
CA GLN A 84 0.00 9.87 -2.18
C GLN A 84 -1.26 9.14 -2.64
N LEU A 85 -2.07 8.64 -1.68
CA LEU A 85 -3.35 8.00 -1.95
C LEU A 85 -4.54 8.92 -1.72
N MET A 86 -4.39 9.98 -0.92
CA MET A 86 -5.50 10.87 -0.56
C MET A 86 -6.23 11.40 -1.79
N HIS A 87 -5.51 11.79 -2.86
CA HIS A 87 -6.16 12.22 -4.11
C HIS A 87 -7.18 11.22 -4.66
N THR A 88 -6.84 9.92 -4.67
CA THR A 88 -7.77 8.87 -5.16
C THR A 88 -8.87 8.56 -4.15
N ILE A 89 -8.59 8.71 -2.85
CA ILE A 89 -9.54 8.48 -1.77
C ILE A 89 -10.59 9.59 -1.72
N ASP A 90 -10.16 10.85 -1.84
CA ASP A 90 -11.02 12.02 -1.90
C ASP A 90 -11.92 12.00 -3.16
N ALA A 91 -11.45 11.38 -4.24
CA ALA A 91 -12.21 11.16 -5.46
C ALA A 91 -13.13 9.92 -5.41
N GLU A 92 -13.18 9.21 -4.28
CA GLU A 92 -13.90 7.95 -4.09
C GLU A 92 -13.52 6.85 -5.13
N ASP A 93 -12.32 6.94 -5.70
CA ASP A 93 -11.81 6.01 -6.71
C ASP A 93 -11.06 4.84 -6.07
N ILE A 94 -11.80 3.83 -5.61
CA ILE A 94 -11.25 2.63 -4.96
C ILE A 94 -10.30 1.88 -5.88
N ALA A 95 -10.63 1.78 -7.17
CA ALA A 95 -9.81 1.05 -8.15
C ALA A 95 -8.49 1.78 -8.39
N GLY A 96 -8.52 3.11 -8.52
CA GLY A 96 -7.33 3.95 -8.59
C GLY A 96 -6.49 3.91 -7.31
N THR A 97 -7.12 3.97 -6.14
CA THR A 97 -6.42 3.83 -4.85
C THR A 97 -5.71 2.48 -4.76
N TRP A 98 -6.40 1.40 -5.14
CA TRP A 98 -5.81 0.06 -5.16
C TRP A 98 -4.65 -0.03 -6.15
N ALA A 99 -4.82 0.46 -7.37
CA ALA A 99 -3.77 0.48 -8.38
C ALA A 99 -2.54 1.27 -7.90
N LYS A 100 -2.76 2.44 -7.27
CA LYS A 100 -1.69 3.26 -6.71
C LYS A 100 -0.99 2.57 -5.54
N LEU A 101 -1.72 1.90 -4.66
CA LEU A 101 -1.14 1.08 -3.58
C LEU A 101 -0.17 0.03 -4.16
N LEU A 102 -0.54 -0.66 -5.24
CA LEU A 102 0.34 -1.66 -5.88
C LEU A 102 1.66 -1.07 -6.40
N THR A 103 1.71 0.24 -6.67
CA THR A 103 2.96 0.93 -7.07
C THR A 103 3.96 1.10 -5.92
N PHE A 104 3.52 0.97 -4.66
CA PHE A 104 4.42 0.97 -3.49
C PHE A 104 5.18 -0.33 -3.31
N ASN A 105 4.98 -1.30 -4.20
CA ASN A 105 5.86 -2.45 -4.37
C ASN A 105 7.26 -1.98 -4.83
N ASN A 106 8.08 -1.52 -3.89
CA ASN A 106 9.41 -1.02 -4.15
C ASN A 106 10.41 -2.12 -4.54
N ASN A 107 10.00 -3.40 -4.61
CA ASN A 107 10.84 -4.46 -5.20
C ASN A 107 11.24 -4.16 -6.65
N ALA A 108 10.51 -3.26 -7.35
CA ALA A 108 10.81 -2.86 -8.72
C ALA A 108 11.43 -1.46 -8.85
N ASN A 109 11.54 -0.67 -7.77
CA ASN A 109 12.00 0.71 -7.83
C ASN A 109 13.47 0.83 -7.37
N LEU A 110 14.39 0.32 -8.20
CA LEU A 110 15.84 0.39 -7.99
C LEU A 110 16.31 1.81 -7.64
N GLN A 111 15.67 2.84 -8.21
CA GLN A 111 15.98 4.24 -7.97
C GLN A 111 15.67 4.66 -6.52
N HIS A 112 14.60 4.15 -5.90
CA HIS A 112 14.28 4.48 -4.50
C HIS A 112 15.29 3.86 -3.53
N ALA A 113 15.66 2.59 -3.75
CA ALA A 113 16.71 1.93 -2.99
C ALA A 113 18.08 2.64 -3.18
N GLN A 114 18.38 3.08 -4.40
CA GLN A 114 19.59 3.86 -4.70
C GLN A 114 19.58 5.24 -4.06
N ASN A 115 18.46 5.97 -4.08
CA ASN A 115 18.34 7.31 -3.49
C ASN A 115 18.47 7.26 -1.96
N LEU A 116 17.86 6.26 -1.31
CA LEU A 116 18.07 6.00 0.13
C LEU A 116 19.54 5.74 0.43
N ARG A 117 20.20 4.88 -0.35
CA ARG A 117 21.64 4.60 -0.21
C ARG A 117 22.51 5.84 -0.41
N GLN A 118 22.24 6.64 -1.44
CA GLN A 118 22.98 7.88 -1.73
C GLN A 118 22.84 8.91 -0.62
N HIS A 119 21.63 9.12 -0.09
CA HIS A 119 21.43 10.03 1.03
C HIS A 119 22.17 9.56 2.28
N ILE A 120 22.16 8.26 2.57
CA ILE A 120 22.89 7.72 3.72
C ILE A 120 24.41 7.89 3.55
N THR A 121 24.92 7.73 2.31
CA THR A 121 26.36 7.86 2.02
C THR A 121 26.84 9.31 2.08
N LEU A 122 25.99 10.28 1.72
CA LEU A 122 26.31 11.72 1.78
C LEU A 122 26.48 12.27 3.21
N TYR A 123 25.97 11.55 4.22
CA TYR A 123 26.06 11.94 5.63
C TYR A 123 26.92 10.99 6.47
N ALA A 124 27.55 9.98 5.86
CA ALA A 124 28.57 9.15 6.47
C ALA A 124 29.90 9.91 6.57
#